data_AF-A0A661I8U4-F1
#
_entry.id   AF-A0A661I8U4-F1
#
_cell.length_a   1.000
_cell.length_b   1.000
_cell.length_c   1.000
_cell.angle_alpha   90.00
_cell.angle_beta   90.00
_cell.angle_gamma   90.00
#
_symmetry.space_group_name_H-M   'P 1'
#
loop_
_entity.id
_entity.type
_entity.pdbx_description
1 polymer ?
#
loop_
_entity_poly.entity_id
_entity_poly.type
_entity_poly.pdbx_seq_one_letter_code
_entity_poly.pdbx_strand_id
1 'polypeptide(L)'
;MSKIFKEIYGVGILFFYYMKYIILIGWPLLLYGLEYKPNIIMDVLWVICLALMTKDLIFKFVLKKRYCDIDSCNNNRDKADSP
;
A
#
# COMPACT_ATOMS: atom_id res chain seq x y z
N MET A 1 8.87 1.43 -25.46
CA MET A 1 9.29 0.68 -24.23
C MET A 1 8.61 1.17 -22.96
N SER A 2 8.50 2.48 -22.71
CA SER A 2 7.98 3.03 -21.44
C SER A 2 6.53 2.65 -21.08
N LYS A 3 5.67 2.34 -22.07
CA LYS A 3 4.28 1.91 -21.82
C LYS A 3 4.19 0.50 -21.20
N ILE A 4 4.98 -0.45 -21.71
CA ILE A 4 4.98 -1.85 -21.25
C ILE A 4 5.45 -1.92 -19.80
N PHE A 5 6.51 -1.18 -19.44
CA PHE A 5 6.95 -1.09 -18.04
C PHE A 5 5.86 -0.50 -17.14
N LYS A 6 5.11 0.51 -17.61
CA LYS A 6 4.03 1.12 -16.83
C LYS A 6 2.85 0.16 -16.63
N GLU A 7 2.52 -0.64 -17.64
CA GLU A 7 1.49 -1.67 -17.56
C GLU A 7 1.91 -2.83 -16.65
N ILE A 8 3.13 -3.35 -16.80
CA ILE A 8 3.68 -4.40 -15.93
C ILE A 8 3.78 -3.91 -14.49
N TYR A 9 4.14 -2.64 -14.28
CA TYR A 9 4.18 -2.06 -12.94
C TYR A 9 2.78 -1.92 -12.34
N GLY A 10 1.79 -1.50 -13.13
CA GLY A 10 0.39 -1.40 -12.69
C GLY A 10 -0.22 -2.77 -12.36
N VAL A 11 -0.04 -3.75 -13.25
CA VAL A 11 -0.48 -5.14 -13.03
C VAL A 11 0.26 -5.76 -11.84
N GLY A 12 1.56 -5.52 -11.72
CA GLY A 12 2.37 -5.96 -10.60
C GLY A 12 1.86 -5.38 -9.28
N ILE A 13 1.62 -4.07 -9.20
CA ILE A 13 1.07 -3.44 -7.98
C ILE A 13 -0.28 -4.06 -7.60
N LEU A 14 -1.15 -4.33 -8.58
CA LEU A 14 -2.48 -4.88 -8.33
C LEU A 14 -2.40 -6.35 -7.89
N PHE A 15 -1.52 -7.13 -8.53
CA PHE A 15 -1.23 -8.50 -8.13
C PHE A 15 -0.68 -8.55 -6.71
N PHE A 16 0.33 -7.73 -6.40
CA PHE A 16 0.88 -7.61 -5.06
C PHE A 16 -0.17 -7.15 -4.06
N TYR A 17 -1.09 -6.25 -4.42
CA TYR A 17 -2.16 -5.79 -3.52
C TYR A 17 -3.05 -6.95 -3.03
N TYR A 18 -3.42 -7.87 -3.92
CA TYR A 18 -4.23 -9.04 -3.59
C TYR A 18 -3.41 -10.18 -2.97
N MET A 19 -2.25 -10.50 -3.53
CA MET A 19 -1.42 -11.63 -3.09
C MET A 19 -0.59 -11.34 -1.84
N LYS A 20 -0.45 -10.06 -1.46
CA LYS A 20 0.32 -9.61 -0.28
C LYS A 20 0.07 -10.45 0.95
N TYR A 21 -1.20 -10.67 1.31
CA TYR A 21 -1.54 -11.40 2.54
C TYR A 21 -1.24 -12.90 2.42
N ILE A 22 -1.48 -13.47 1.23
CA ILE A 22 -1.17 -14.87 0.94
C ILE A 22 0.33 -15.11 1.00
N ILE A 23 1.15 -14.20 0.46
CA ILE A 23 2.61 -14.31 0.50
C ILE A 23 3.12 -14.05 1.93
N LEU A 24 2.59 -13.03 2.62
CA LEU A 24 2.99 -12.69 3.99
C LEU A 24 2.77 -13.83 4.98
N ILE A 25 1.62 -14.50 4.90
CA ILE A 25 1.24 -15.60 5.79
C ILE A 25 1.72 -16.93 5.23
N GLY A 26 1.61 -17.12 3.92
CA GLY A 26 1.96 -18.36 3.23
C GLY A 26 3.47 -18.65 3.31
N TRP A 27 4.34 -17.64 3.18
CA TRP A 27 5.78 -17.88 3.28
C TRP A 27 6.23 -18.45 4.63
N PRO A 28 5.93 -17.82 5.79
CA PRO A 28 6.22 -18.41 7.08
C PRO A 28 5.45 -19.72 7.32
N LEU A 29 4.21 -19.85 6.82
CA LEU A 29 3.47 -21.12 6.96
C LEU A 29 4.14 -22.27 6.21
N LEU A 30 4.70 -22.04 5.01
CA LEU A 30 5.45 -23.05 4.27
C LEU A 30 6.79 -23.36 4.95
N LEU A 31 7.48 -22.35 5.49
CA LEU A 31 8.76 -22.52 6.20
C LEU A 31 8.61 -23.30 7.50
N TYR A 32 7.64 -22.95 8.34
CA TYR A 32 7.47 -23.53 9.67
C TYR A 32 6.50 -24.73 9.71
N GLY A 33 5.55 -24.81 8.77
CA GLY A 33 4.52 -25.86 8.76
C GLY A 33 4.83 -27.03 7.83
N LEU A 34 5.60 -26.82 6.76
CA LEU A 34 5.92 -27.84 5.76
C LEU A 34 7.42 -28.15 5.64
N GLU A 35 8.28 -27.53 6.47
CA GLU A 35 9.75 -27.59 6.36
C GLU A 35 10.24 -27.37 4.92
N TYR A 36 9.55 -26.47 4.20
CA TYR A 36 9.81 -26.27 2.80
C TYR A 36 11.20 -25.67 2.62
N LYS A 37 11.96 -26.19 1.65
CA LYS A 37 13.34 -25.78 1.42
C LYS A 37 13.41 -24.25 1.28
N PRO A 38 14.29 -23.58 2.04
CA PRO A 38 14.41 -22.13 1.97
C PRO A 38 14.83 -21.72 0.55
N ASN A 39 13.97 -20.93 -0.10
CA ASN A 39 14.19 -20.43 -1.43
C ASN A 39 14.37 -18.90 -1.39
N ILE A 40 15.57 -18.45 -1.74
CA ILE A 40 15.95 -17.03 -1.80
C ILE A 40 14.98 -16.20 -2.67
N ILE A 41 14.45 -16.80 -3.74
CA ILE A 41 13.49 -16.14 -4.64
C ILE A 41 12.22 -15.73 -3.88
N MET A 42 11.67 -16.62 -3.06
CA MET A 42 10.45 -16.35 -2.30
C MET A 42 10.72 -15.38 -1.15
N ASP A 43 11.91 -15.44 -0.57
CA ASP A 43 12.33 -14.50 0.47
C ASP A 43 12.44 -13.06 -0.06
N VAL A 44 13.08 -12.89 -1.22
CA VAL A 44 13.15 -11.60 -1.93
C VAL A 44 11.75 -11.13 -2.33
N LEU A 45 10.90 -12.02 -2.84
CA LEU A 45 9.53 -11.68 -3.22
C LEU A 45 8.71 -11.21 -2.02
N TRP A 46 8.87 -11.87 -0.86
CA TRP A 46 8.26 -11.50 0.40
C TRP A 46 8.74 -10.12 0.89
N VAL A 47 10.05 -9.86 0.86
CA VAL A 47 10.63 -8.57 1.23
C VAL A 47 10.13 -7.44 0.32
N ILE A 48 10.01 -7.69 -0.99
CA ILE A 48 9.45 -6.71 -1.95
C ILE A 48 7.99 -6.41 -1.62
N CYS A 49 7.18 -7.42 -1.28
CA CYS A 49 5.79 -7.23 -0.85
C CYS A 49 5.72 -6.36 0.41
N LEU A 50 6.61 -6.60 1.38
CA LEU A 50 6.69 -5.85 2.63
C LEU A 50 7.09 -4.39 2.37
N ALA A 51 8.11 -4.15 1.54
CA ALA A 51 8.54 -2.81 1.17
C ALA A 51 7.44 -2.00 0.46
N LEU A 52 6.72 -2.63 -0.48
CA LEU A 52 5.57 -2.02 -1.17
C LEU A 52 4.44 -1.66 -0.19
N MET A 53 4.11 -2.57 0.73
CA MET A 53 3.10 -2.32 1.77
C MET A 53 3.50 -1.17 2.69
N THR A 54 4.74 -1.13 3.13
CA THR A 54 5.28 -0.04 3.97
C THR A 54 5.20 1.29 3.22
N LYS A 55 5.57 1.34 1.93
CA LYS A 55 5.46 2.56 1.13
C LYS A 55 4.01 3.04 1.03
N ASP A 56 3.07 2.14 0.80
CA ASP A 56 1.64 2.46 0.70
C ASP A 56 1.07 2.96 2.03
N LEU A 57 1.48 2.34 3.14
CA LEU A 57 1.11 2.73 4.50
C LEU A 57 1.69 4.11 4.85
N ILE A 58 2.97 4.35 4.54
CA ILE A 58 3.60 5.67 4.70
C ILE A 58 2.85 6.71 3.85
N PHE A 59 2.55 6.42 2.59
CA PHE A 59 1.85 7.36 1.72
C PHE A 59 0.46 7.68 2.28
N LYS A 60 -0.29 6.65 2.69
CA LYS A 60 -1.62 6.81 3.30
C LYS A 60 -1.56 7.53 4.65
N PHE A 61 -0.56 7.29 5.48
CA PHE A 61 -0.43 7.89 6.81
C PHE A 61 0.10 9.34 6.75
N VAL A 62 1.05 9.61 5.86
CA VAL A 62 1.65 10.94 5.66
C VAL A 62 0.71 11.87 4.89
N LEU A 63 0.02 11.39 3.84
CA LEU A 63 -0.94 12.22 3.09
C LEU A 63 -2.30 12.39 3.78
N LYS A 64 -2.72 11.47 4.65
CA LYS A 64 -3.95 11.68 5.44
C LYS A 64 -3.83 12.89 6.38
N LYS A 65 -2.61 13.29 6.77
CA LYS A 65 -2.38 14.54 7.51
C LYS A 65 -2.78 15.80 6.74
N ARG A 66 -2.85 15.78 5.41
CA ARG A 66 -3.23 16.95 4.59
C ARG A 66 -4.73 17.11 4.39
N TYR A 67 -5.55 16.09 4.64
CA TYR A 67 -7.00 16.16 4.39
C TYR A 67 -7.83 16.54 5.62
N CYS A 68 -7.29 16.45 6.84
CA CYS A 68 -7.96 16.90 8.07
C CYS A 68 -7.70 18.37 8.44
N ASP A 69 -7.26 19.20 7.50
CA ASP A 69 -7.04 20.64 7.73
C ASP A 69 -7.92 21.54 6.84
N ILE A 70 -8.89 20.96 6.12
CA ILE A 70 -9.78 21.72 5.22
C ILE A 70 -11.23 21.78 5.75
N ASP A 71 -11.69 20.80 6.53
CA ASP A 71 -13.05 20.79 7.10
C ASP A 71 -13.25 21.69 8.33
N SER A 72 -12.22 22.40 8.81
CA SER A 72 -12.34 23.39 9.88
C SER A 72 -12.44 24.85 9.38
N CYS A 73 -12.40 25.08 8.06
CA CYS A 73 -12.44 26.43 7.49
C CYS A 73 -13.75 26.75 6.74
N ASN A 74 -14.94 26.52 7.31
CA ASN A 74 -16.12 27.25 6.81
C ASN A 74 -17.33 27.43 7.75
N ASN A 75 -17.15 27.49 9.07
CA ASN A 75 -18.24 27.90 9.99
C ASN A 75 -18.29 29.41 10.25
N ASN A 76 -17.89 30.26 9.28
CA ASN A 76 -17.88 31.72 9.46
C ASN A 76 -18.39 32.50 8.23
N ARG A 77 -19.38 31.95 7.51
CA ARG A 77 -20.06 32.69 6.43
C ARG A 77 -21.54 33.03 6.71
N ASP A 78 -22.03 32.83 7.94
CA ASP A 78 -23.42 33.16 8.30
C ASP A 78 -23.61 34.55 8.96
N LYS A 79 -22.67 35.49 8.79
CA LYS A 79 -22.81 36.87 9.31
C LYS A 79 -22.37 37.94 8.32
N ALA A 80 -22.78 37.82 7.07
CA ALA A 80 -22.60 38.89 6.09
C ALA A 80 -23.71 38.92 5.03
N ASP A 81 -24.98 38.80 5.42
CA ASP A 81 -26.09 39.36 4.62
C ASP A 81 -27.38 39.46 5.47
N SER A 82 -27.64 40.64 6.05
CA SER A 82 -28.97 41.07 6.49
C SER A 82 -28.95 42.59 6.61
N PRO A 83 -29.56 43.33 5.66
CA PRO A 83 -30.24 44.57 5.98
C PRO A 83 -31.58 44.31 6.71
#